data_AF-A0A4U1IWI4-F1
#
_entry.id   AF-A0A4U1IWI4-F1
#
_cell.length_a   1.000
_cell.length_b   1.000
_cell.length_c   1.000
_cell.angle_alpha   90.00
_cell.angle_beta   90.00
_cell.angle_gamma   90.00
#
_symmetry.space_group_name_H-M   'P 1'
#
loop_
_entity.id
_entity.type
_entity.pdbx_description
1 polymer ?
#
loop_
_entity_poly.entity_id
_entity_poly.type
_entity_poly.pdbx_seq_one_letter_code
_entity_poly.pdbx_strand_id
1 'polypeptide(L)'
;MPASVKNTSKAKQARWIAERRLERRDAVGGVVVVRIGSPELPPGDEVWRCPFAILGLGDDSIQFGKSIDSMAALQNALIGIRCKLVQSGVPLRWEGFPEDSENDTGFQMTMPSGFGLAFEQRMEKMIQAEIEELVRPIRERHERREARRKARAKPRTE
;
A
#
# COMPACT_ATOMS: atom_id res chain seq x y z
N MET A 1 11.22 12.46 -49.13
CA MET A 1 10.76 13.18 -47.92
C MET A 1 9.26 12.97 -47.77
N PRO A 2 8.78 11.96 -47.03
CA PRO A 2 7.37 11.88 -46.68
C PRO A 2 7.11 12.54 -45.33
N ALA A 3 5.97 13.21 -45.26
CA ALA A 3 5.55 14.11 -44.20
C ALA A 3 5.46 13.44 -42.83
N SER A 4 5.95 14.14 -41.81
CA SER A 4 5.79 13.82 -40.40
C SER A 4 4.29 13.80 -40.06
N VAL A 5 3.75 12.61 -39.85
CA VAL A 5 2.41 12.42 -39.26
C VAL A 5 2.48 12.99 -37.85
N LYS A 6 1.86 14.16 -37.65
CA LYS A 6 1.62 14.74 -36.33
C LYS A 6 0.66 13.79 -35.62
N ASN A 7 1.17 12.93 -34.75
CA ASN A 7 0.35 12.03 -33.97
C ASN A 7 -0.39 12.85 -32.92
N THR A 8 -1.59 13.28 -33.27
CA THR A 8 -2.55 13.92 -32.38
C THR A 8 -3.13 12.85 -31.45
N SER A 9 -2.48 12.62 -30.33
CA SER A 9 -3.19 12.15 -29.14
C SER A 9 -2.80 13.03 -27.97
N LYS A 10 -3.59 14.08 -27.71
CA LYS A 10 -3.74 14.57 -26.34
C LYS A 10 -4.38 13.43 -25.54
N ALA A 11 -3.58 12.44 -25.14
CA ALA A 11 -3.95 11.55 -24.06
C ALA A 11 -4.21 12.48 -22.88
N LYS A 12 -5.47 12.60 -22.46
CA LYS A 12 -5.85 13.36 -21.27
C LYS A 12 -4.96 12.82 -20.15
N GLN A 13 -4.00 13.64 -19.72
CA GLN A 13 -3.08 13.28 -18.65
C GLN A 13 -3.93 12.87 -17.45
N ALA A 14 -3.66 11.69 -16.89
CA ALA A 14 -4.44 11.18 -15.78
C ALA A 14 -4.52 12.24 -14.66
N ARG A 15 -5.72 12.51 -14.16
CA ARG A 15 -5.90 13.42 -13.03
C ARG A 15 -5.48 12.70 -11.75
N TRP A 16 -4.22 12.87 -11.35
CA TRP A 16 -3.70 12.32 -10.10
C TRP A 16 -4.42 12.90 -8.88
N ILE A 17 -4.77 12.03 -7.93
CA ILE A 17 -5.49 12.41 -6.69
C ILE A 17 -4.69 12.06 -5.43
N ALA A 18 -3.73 11.12 -5.51
CA ALA A 18 -2.80 10.86 -4.43
C ALA A 18 -1.46 10.32 -4.94
N GLU A 19 -0.43 10.50 -4.12
CA GLU A 19 0.91 9.97 -4.32
C GLU A 19 1.42 9.36 -3.02
N ARG A 20 2.21 8.28 -3.13
CA ARG A 20 3.00 7.71 -2.03
C ARG A 20 4.42 7.51 -2.49
N ARG A 21 5.37 7.92 -1.64
CA ARG A 21 6.81 7.72 -1.84
C ARG A 21 7.26 6.56 -0.96
N LEU A 22 8.04 5.65 -1.54
CA LEU A 22 8.60 4.48 -0.88
C LEU A 22 10.13 4.51 -1.05
N GLU A 23 10.84 4.36 0.06
CA GLU A 23 12.29 4.25 0.05
C GLU A 23 12.69 2.85 -0.43
N ARG A 24 13.71 2.79 -1.29
CA ARG A 24 14.35 1.54 -1.69
C ARG A 24 15.43 1.17 -0.69
N ARG A 25 15.44 -0.08 -0.22
CA ARG A 25 16.49 -0.59 0.67
C ARG A 25 17.68 -1.19 -0.09
N ASP A 26 17.52 -1.48 -1.38
CA ASP A 26 18.56 -2.04 -2.25
C ASP A 26 19.42 -0.96 -2.95
N ALA A 27 19.01 0.30 -2.88
CA ALA A 27 19.69 1.41 -3.54
C ALA A 27 19.66 2.67 -2.67
N VAL A 28 20.84 3.15 -2.27
CA VAL A 28 20.98 4.38 -1.46
C VAL A 28 20.36 5.56 -2.19
N GLY A 29 19.41 6.23 -1.55
CA GLY A 29 18.66 7.35 -2.15
C GLY A 29 17.66 6.95 -3.23
N GLY A 30 17.48 5.64 -3.48
CA GLY A 30 16.50 5.12 -4.41
C GLY A 30 15.08 5.33 -3.89
N VAL A 31 14.19 5.78 -4.76
CA VAL A 31 12.78 6.04 -4.41
C VAL A 31 11.87 5.43 -5.47
N VAL A 32 10.81 4.78 -5.00
CA VAL A 32 9.66 4.39 -5.81
C VAL A 32 8.52 5.35 -5.52
N VAL A 33 7.87 5.86 -6.57
CA VAL A 33 6.73 6.77 -6.44
C VAL A 33 5.49 6.11 -7.01
N VAL A 34 4.51 5.86 -6.16
CA VAL A 34 3.21 5.34 -6.57
C VAL A 34 2.23 6.50 -6.71
N ARG A 35 1.56 6.59 -7.85
CA ARG A 35 0.50 7.58 -8.09
C ARG A 35 -0.81 6.89 -8.39
N ILE A 36 -1.89 7.45 -7.86
CA ILE A 36 -3.26 7.03 -8.16
C ILE A 36 -4.06 8.22 -8.65
N GLY A 37 -4.83 8.00 -9.71
CA GLY A 37 -5.67 9.03 -10.31
C GLY A 37 -7.15 8.83 -10.02
N SER A 38 -7.91 9.85 -10.35
CA SER A 38 -9.37 9.83 -10.24
C SER A 38 -9.94 8.68 -11.08
N PRO A 39 -10.80 7.83 -10.51
CA PRO A 39 -11.61 6.92 -11.31
C PRO A 39 -12.36 7.70 -12.40
N GLU A 40 -12.43 7.11 -13.58
CA GLU A 40 -13.09 7.67 -14.75
C GLU A 40 -13.85 6.59 -15.51
N LEU A 41 -14.96 7.00 -16.11
CA LEU A 41 -15.67 6.24 -17.13
C LEU A 41 -15.41 6.92 -18.48
N PRO A 42 -14.53 6.38 -19.34
CA PRO A 42 -14.26 6.97 -20.63
C PRO A 42 -15.54 7.06 -21.49
N PRO A 43 -15.70 8.10 -22.32
CA PRO A 43 -16.86 8.19 -23.21
C PRO A 43 -16.96 6.98 -24.13
N GLY A 44 -18.10 6.29 -24.10
CA GLY A 44 -18.34 5.08 -24.91
C GLY A 44 -17.86 3.77 -24.27
N ASP A 45 -17.24 3.80 -23.09
CA ASP A 45 -16.92 2.60 -22.32
C ASP A 45 -18.06 2.25 -21.35
N GLU A 46 -18.19 0.97 -21.03
CA GLU A 46 -19.11 0.45 -19.99
C GLU A 46 -18.39 0.11 -18.68
N VAL A 47 -17.06 0.21 -18.66
CA VAL A 47 -16.20 -0.24 -17.55
C VAL A 47 -15.47 0.96 -16.97
N TRP A 48 -15.64 1.17 -15.66
CA TRP A 48 -14.87 2.15 -14.92
C TRP A 48 -13.40 1.76 -14.85
N ARG A 49 -12.52 2.74 -14.94
CA ARG A 49 -11.09 2.55 -14.75
C ARG A 49 -10.50 3.57 -13.78
N CYS A 50 -9.57 3.15 -12.96
CA CYS A 50 -8.78 4.01 -12.10
C CYS A 50 -7.31 3.94 -12.53
N PRO A 51 -6.72 5.03 -13.05
CA PRO A 51 -5.33 5.04 -13.47
C PRO A 51 -4.39 5.00 -12.26
N PHE A 52 -3.31 4.24 -12.37
CA PHE A 52 -2.20 4.28 -11.44
C PHE A 52 -0.86 4.18 -12.17
N ALA A 53 0.21 4.64 -11.55
CA ALA A 53 1.57 4.48 -12.07
C ALA A 53 2.53 4.16 -10.91
N ILE A 54 3.56 3.37 -11.19
CA ILE A 54 4.63 3.05 -10.25
C ILE A 54 5.94 3.46 -10.92
N LEU A 55 6.51 4.56 -10.46
CA LEU A 55 7.71 5.15 -11.04
C LEU A 55 8.95 4.66 -10.28
N GLY A 56 10.06 4.48 -11.01
CA GLY A 56 11.35 4.10 -10.41
C GLY A 56 11.58 2.58 -10.34
N LEU A 57 10.76 1.79 -11.02
CA LEU A 57 10.90 0.34 -11.20
C LEU A 57 11.13 -0.09 -12.67
N GLY A 58 11.31 0.87 -13.58
CA GLY A 58 11.67 0.63 -14.98
C GLY A 58 10.50 0.76 -15.97
N ASP A 59 9.32 0.24 -15.63
CA ASP A 59 8.08 0.47 -16.38
C ASP A 59 7.23 1.54 -15.71
N ASP A 60 7.39 2.78 -16.17
CA ASP A 60 6.70 3.95 -15.64
C ASP A 60 5.35 4.22 -16.37
N SER A 61 4.84 3.22 -17.11
CA SER A 61 3.57 3.34 -17.84
C SER A 61 2.37 3.49 -16.91
N ILE A 62 1.35 4.22 -17.38
CA ILE A 62 0.06 4.31 -16.69
C ILE A 62 -0.70 3.00 -16.88
N GLN A 63 -1.14 2.44 -15.78
CA GLN A 63 -1.89 1.19 -15.69
C GLN A 63 -3.27 1.47 -15.10
N PHE A 64 -4.19 0.50 -15.16
CA PHE A 64 -5.58 0.74 -14.79
C PHE A 64 -6.15 -0.41 -13.96
N GLY A 65 -6.69 -0.08 -12.79
CA GLY A 65 -7.68 -0.94 -12.13
C GLY A 65 -9.03 -0.78 -12.81
N LYS A 66 -9.69 -1.87 -13.20
CA LYS A 66 -10.97 -1.83 -13.93
C LYS A 66 -12.07 -2.49 -13.11
N SER A 67 -13.29 -1.95 -13.14
CA SER A 67 -14.46 -2.56 -12.54
C SER A 67 -15.77 -2.00 -13.10
N ILE A 68 -16.90 -2.51 -12.62
CA ILE A 68 -18.24 -2.05 -12.98
C ILE A 68 -18.61 -0.69 -12.39
N ASP A 69 -17.91 -0.26 -11.35
CA ASP A 69 -18.12 1.04 -10.69
C ASP A 69 -16.79 1.71 -10.30
N SER A 70 -16.86 2.99 -9.94
CA SER A 70 -15.71 3.83 -9.62
C SER A 70 -14.98 3.42 -8.35
N MET A 71 -15.69 2.93 -7.33
CA MET A 71 -15.15 2.50 -6.05
C MET A 71 -14.35 1.21 -6.22
N ALA A 72 -14.94 0.22 -6.89
CA ALA A 72 -14.29 -1.05 -7.17
C ALA A 72 -13.11 -0.88 -8.15
N ALA A 73 -13.18 0.06 -9.10
CA ALA A 73 -12.04 0.37 -9.95
C ALA A 73 -10.86 0.95 -9.15
N LEU A 74 -11.13 1.82 -8.16
CA LEU A 74 -10.13 2.34 -7.23
C LEU A 74 -9.52 1.24 -6.36
N GLN A 75 -10.35 0.36 -5.80
CA GLN A 75 -9.89 -0.80 -5.02
C GLN A 75 -9.00 -1.73 -5.87
N ASN A 76 -9.41 -2.02 -7.11
CA ASN A 76 -8.62 -2.83 -8.03
C ASN A 76 -7.30 -2.16 -8.43
N ALA A 77 -7.24 -0.83 -8.50
CA ALA A 77 -5.98 -0.11 -8.71
C ALA A 77 -5.03 -0.30 -7.50
N LEU A 78 -5.53 -0.20 -6.26
CA LEU A 78 -4.74 -0.47 -5.06
C LEU A 78 -4.22 -1.91 -5.00
N ILE A 79 -5.04 -2.89 -5.36
CA ILE A 79 -4.65 -4.30 -5.47
C ILE A 79 -3.55 -4.46 -6.53
N GLY A 80 -3.75 -3.88 -7.72
CA GLY A 80 -2.79 -3.93 -8.82
C GLY A 80 -1.44 -3.31 -8.45
N ILE A 81 -1.46 -2.18 -7.74
CA ILE A 81 -0.27 -1.54 -7.18
C ILE A 81 0.48 -2.53 -6.28
N ARG A 82 -0.20 -3.08 -5.26
CA ARG A 82 0.44 -4.01 -4.33
C ARG A 82 1.05 -5.21 -5.05
N CYS A 83 0.29 -5.84 -5.94
CA CYS A 83 0.77 -7.01 -6.69
C CYS A 83 2.05 -6.68 -7.45
N LYS A 84 2.14 -5.51 -8.09
CA LYS A 84 3.34 -5.09 -8.82
C LYS A 84 4.52 -4.80 -7.93
N LEU A 85 4.31 -4.14 -6.79
CA LEU A 85 5.38 -3.90 -5.83
C LEU A 85 5.94 -5.23 -5.30
N VAL A 86 5.06 -6.18 -4.93
CA VAL A 86 5.48 -7.53 -4.50
C VAL A 86 6.21 -8.28 -5.62
N GLN A 87 5.67 -8.28 -6.84
CA GLN A 87 6.27 -8.95 -8.00
C GLN A 87 7.61 -8.36 -8.41
N SER A 88 7.85 -7.07 -8.14
CA SER A 88 9.14 -6.44 -8.45
C SER A 88 10.30 -7.02 -7.64
N GLY A 89 10.02 -7.62 -6.47
CA GLY A 89 11.04 -8.12 -5.56
C GLY A 89 11.93 -7.04 -4.94
N VAL A 90 11.69 -5.76 -5.24
CA VAL A 90 12.48 -4.65 -4.70
C VAL A 90 12.11 -4.48 -3.22
N PRO A 91 13.09 -4.48 -2.29
CA PRO A 91 12.81 -4.26 -0.89
C PRO A 91 12.48 -2.79 -0.65
N LEU A 92 11.24 -2.53 -0.24
CA LEU A 92 10.69 -1.18 -0.06
C LEU A 92 10.43 -0.87 1.41
N ARG A 93 10.31 0.42 1.70
CA ARG A 93 9.88 0.93 3.00
C ARG A 93 8.97 2.14 2.79
N TRP A 94 7.83 2.15 3.48
CA TRP A 94 7.00 3.33 3.60
C TRP A 94 7.33 4.10 4.89
N GLU A 95 7.44 5.42 4.78
CA GLU A 95 7.65 6.32 5.92
C GLU A 95 6.53 6.14 6.95
N GLY A 96 6.89 5.86 8.21
CA GLY A 96 5.96 5.65 9.32
C GLY A 96 6.01 4.25 9.95
N PHE A 97 6.67 3.29 9.31
CA PHE A 97 6.94 1.98 9.92
C PHE A 97 8.34 1.93 10.56
N PRO A 98 8.50 1.22 11.69
CA PRO A 98 9.78 1.12 12.37
C PRO A 98 10.82 0.43 11.45
N GLU A 99 12.11 0.76 11.62
CA GLU A 99 13.18 0.39 10.67
C GLU A 99 13.31 -1.13 10.46
N ASP A 100 12.92 -1.90 11.47
CA ASP A 100 12.88 -3.36 11.53
C ASP A 100 11.69 -3.99 10.79
N SER A 101 10.74 -3.19 10.29
CA SER A 101 9.71 -3.70 9.38
C SER A 101 10.30 -4.12 8.03
N GLU A 102 10.36 -5.43 7.80
CA GLU A 102 10.89 -5.98 6.56
C GLU A 102 9.95 -5.70 5.38
N ASN A 103 10.49 -5.12 4.31
CA ASN A 103 9.93 -5.09 2.95
C ASN A 103 8.44 -4.69 2.87
N ASP A 104 8.08 -3.57 3.50
CA ASP A 104 6.73 -3.05 3.43
C ASP A 104 6.48 -2.29 2.13
N THR A 105 5.47 -2.73 1.38
CA THR A 105 4.97 -2.04 0.19
C THR A 105 4.19 -0.76 0.53
N GLY A 106 3.72 -0.62 1.77
CA GLY A 106 2.77 0.40 2.22
C GLY A 106 1.34 0.17 1.74
N PHE A 107 1.07 -0.86 0.92
CA PHE A 107 -0.24 -1.18 0.39
C PHE A 107 -0.78 -2.48 1.00
N GLN A 108 -2.00 -2.43 1.52
CA GLN A 108 -2.62 -3.53 2.24
C GLN A 108 -2.96 -4.70 1.31
N MET A 109 -2.80 -5.91 1.81
CA MET A 109 -3.36 -7.09 1.15
C MET A 109 -4.88 -7.08 1.32
N THR A 110 -5.62 -7.12 0.22
CA THR A 110 -7.07 -7.31 0.27
C THR A 110 -7.39 -8.77 0.53
N MET A 111 -8.29 -9.01 1.50
CA MET A 111 -8.81 -10.35 1.75
C MET A 111 -9.67 -10.81 0.56
N PRO A 112 -9.50 -12.05 0.06
CA PRO A 112 -10.36 -12.57 -0.99
C PRO A 112 -11.81 -12.71 -0.50
N SER A 113 -12.72 -11.91 -1.04
CA SER A 113 -14.14 -11.91 -0.66
C SER A 113 -15.00 -12.93 -1.44
N GLY A 114 -14.46 -13.53 -2.48
CA GLY A 114 -15.17 -14.51 -3.33
C GLY A 114 -15.50 -15.85 -2.64
N PHE A 115 -14.97 -16.11 -1.44
CA PHE A 115 -15.19 -17.35 -0.70
C PHE A 115 -16.27 -17.26 0.39
N GLY A 116 -16.94 -16.11 0.48
CA GLY A 116 -18.04 -15.85 1.42
C GLY A 116 -17.60 -15.52 2.85
N LEU A 117 -18.54 -14.97 3.62
CA LEU A 117 -18.31 -14.40 4.95
C LEU A 117 -17.64 -15.36 5.95
N ALA A 118 -18.00 -16.65 5.88
CA ALA A 118 -17.41 -17.64 6.79
C ALA A 118 -15.90 -17.81 6.57
N PHE A 119 -15.41 -17.66 5.34
CA PHE A 119 -13.98 -17.67 5.06
C PHE A 119 -13.31 -16.40 5.60
N GLU A 120 -13.91 -15.24 5.34
CA GLU A 120 -13.41 -13.94 5.82
C GLU A 120 -13.24 -13.94 7.34
N GLN A 121 -14.28 -14.32 8.08
CA GLN A 121 -14.26 -14.38 9.55
C GLN A 121 -13.19 -15.33 10.09
N ARG A 122 -12.95 -16.47 9.40
CA ARG A 122 -11.88 -17.39 9.80
C ARG A 122 -10.50 -16.76 9.62
N MET A 123 -10.27 -16.07 8.51
CA MET A 123 -9.01 -15.40 8.24
C MET A 123 -8.79 -14.22 9.20
N GLU A 124 -9.81 -13.41 9.45
CA GLU A 124 -9.78 -12.32 10.43
C GLU A 124 -9.40 -12.84 11.82
N LYS A 125 -10.00 -13.96 12.25
CA LYS A 125 -9.67 -14.57 13.54
C LYS A 125 -8.21 -15.02 13.62
N MET A 126 -7.65 -15.56 12.54
CA MET A 126 -6.23 -15.95 12.51
C MET A 126 -5.31 -14.73 12.53
N ILE A 127 -5.63 -13.68 11.76
CA ILE A 127 -4.88 -12.42 11.78
C ILE A 127 -4.89 -11.82 13.20
N GLN A 128 -6.05 -11.77 13.85
CA GLN A 128 -6.18 -11.23 15.20
C GLN A 128 -5.38 -12.04 16.24
N ALA A 129 -5.34 -13.36 16.10
CA ALA A 129 -4.52 -14.22 16.96
C ALA A 129 -3.02 -13.92 16.77
N GLU A 130 -2.56 -13.77 15.53
CA GLU A 130 -1.16 -13.44 15.23
C GLU A 130 -0.76 -12.06 15.78
N ILE A 131 -1.64 -11.06 15.62
CA ILE A 131 -1.43 -9.72 16.18
C ILE A 131 -1.26 -9.80 17.70
N GLU A 132 -2.10 -10.56 18.39
CA GLU A 132 -2.02 -10.71 19.84
C GLU A 132 -0.71 -11.35 20.29
N GLU A 133 -0.24 -12.39 19.60
CA GLU A 133 1.06 -13.03 19.90
C GLU A 133 2.24 -12.06 19.72
N LEU A 134 2.20 -11.21 18.69
CA LEU A 134 3.24 -10.20 18.46
C LEU A 134 3.20 -9.06 19.50
N VAL A 135 2.00 -8.63 19.92
CA VAL A 135 1.82 -7.51 20.86
C VAL A 135 2.09 -7.91 22.31
N ARG A 136 1.80 -9.17 22.70
CA ARG A 136 2.00 -9.68 24.07
C ARG A 136 3.37 -9.35 24.67
N PRO A 137 4.52 -9.68 24.04
CA PRO A 137 5.83 -9.37 24.62
C PRO A 137 6.16 -7.88 24.69
N ILE A 138 5.53 -7.06 23.83
CA ILE A 138 5.67 -5.59 23.86
C ILE A 138 4.93 -5.03 25.07
N ARG A 139 3.69 -5.49 25.29
CA ARG A 139 2.86 -5.11 26.44
C ARG A 139 3.52 -5.49 27.76
N GLU A 140 4.01 -6.72 27.90
CA GLU A 140 4.70 -7.16 29.11
C GLU A 140 5.94 -6.31 29.42
N ARG A 141 6.73 -5.97 28.38
CA ARG A 141 7.89 -5.08 28.55
C ARG A 141 7.48 -3.69 29.02
N HIS A 142 6.39 -3.15 28.49
CA HIS A 142 5.86 -1.85 28.90
C HIS A 142 5.41 -1.87 30.37
N GLU A 143 4.61 -2.87 30.76
CA GLU A 143 4.13 -3.05 32.14
C GLU A 143 5.30 -3.20 33.13
N ARG A 144 6.33 -3.99 32.78
CA ARG A 144 7.55 -4.12 33.60
C ARG A 144 8.31 -2.79 33.74
N ARG A 145 8.38 -1.97 32.68
CA ARG A 145 9.02 -0.64 32.71
C ARG A 145 8.24 0.32 33.60
N GLU A 146 6.91 0.33 33.50
CA GLU A 146 6.06 1.16 34.35
C GLU A 146 6.14 0.76 35.82
N ALA A 147 6.12 -0.53 36.13
CA ALA A 147 6.26 -1.03 37.50
C ALA A 147 7.62 -0.60 38.11
N ARG A 148 8.71 -0.69 37.34
CA ARG A 148 10.03 -0.20 37.76
C ARG A 148 10.05 1.30 37.99
N ARG A 149 9.40 2.08 37.11
CA ARG A 149 9.29 3.55 37.27
C ARG A 149 8.51 3.90 38.54
N LYS A 150 7.38 3.25 38.79
CA LYS A 150 6.58 3.45 40.01
C LYS A 150 7.35 3.05 41.27
N ALA A 151 8.10 1.95 41.24
CA ALA A 151 8.94 1.52 42.36
C ALA A 151 10.08 2.52 42.66
N ARG A 152 10.70 3.12 41.62
CA ARG A 152 11.72 4.18 41.78
C ARG A 152 11.17 5.52 42.25
N ALA A 153 9.88 5.80 41.99
CA ALA A 153 9.23 7.05 42.38
C ALA A 153 8.65 7.03 43.81
N LYS A 154 8.65 5.88 44.50
CA LYS A 154 8.25 5.81 45.91
C LYS A 154 9.35 6.43 46.79
N PRO A 155 9.06 7.48 47.58
CA PRO A 155 10.05 8.03 48.50
C PRO A 155 10.35 7.01 49.61
N ARG A 156 11.61 6.96 50.05
CA ARG A 156 12.00 6.26 51.28
C ARG A 156 11.28 6.95 52.43
N THR A 157 10.24 6.32 52.98
CA THR A 157 9.68 6.68 54.28
C THR A 157 10.72 6.36 55.35
N GLU A 158 11.20 7.40 56.02
CA GLU A 158 11.94 7.35 57.29
C GLU A 158 11.05 6.85 58.43
#